data_AF-R7HVV3-F1
#
_entry.id   AF-R7HVV3-F1
#
_cell.length_a   1.000
_cell.length_b   1.000
_cell.length_c   1.000
_cell.angle_alpha   90.00
_cell.angle_beta   90.00
_cell.angle_gamma   90.00
#
_symmetry.space_group_name_H-M   'P 1'
#
loop_
_entity.id
_entity.type
_entity.pdbx_description
1 polymer ?
#
loop_
_entity_poly.entity_id
_entity_poly.type
_entity_poly.pdbx_seq_one_letter_code
_entity_poly.pdbx_strand_id
1 'polypeptide(L)'
;MKPINLSEIKSLQRVKQYFHDCYLVTSMNALSNTENGCKILQNNISREGNNFNIKFKNINGKSEDFFISEKDINDLTLCDRFLNPIILTEPENPILKALEVAMNKLLKKYPDKKSFANRLYKTNEEFEYNNPSRFLEMFTGIKPININENSIRMSLKSKSDEAKALLEKIGKNKNNSFIAGTGHHFIKGLTNWHCYTLENVDNANKTAQIFDNRYQEEITLSFNDFIKKIKYITGYFNEDLK
;
A
#
# COMPACT_ATOMS: atom_id res chain seq x y z
N MET A 1 8.10 24.20 3.52
CA MET A 1 7.94 22.93 2.76
C MET A 1 7.09 23.11 1.51
N LYS A 2 7.50 22.50 0.39
CA LYS A 2 6.79 22.49 -0.89
C LYS A 2 6.23 21.10 -1.18
N PRO A 3 5.08 20.96 -1.86
CA PRO A 3 4.60 19.66 -2.35
C PRO A 3 5.68 18.91 -3.14
N ILE A 4 5.72 17.58 -3.01
CA ILE A 4 6.59 16.76 -3.86
C ILE A 4 6.22 16.91 -5.34
N ASN A 5 7.22 16.82 -6.22
CA ASN A 5 7.01 16.98 -7.66
C ASN A 5 6.67 15.64 -8.35
N LEU A 6 6.30 15.68 -9.64
CA LEU A 6 5.92 14.48 -10.39
C LEU A 6 7.08 13.49 -10.58
N SER A 7 8.32 13.95 -10.68
CA SER A 7 9.50 13.07 -10.76
C SER A 7 9.69 12.30 -9.45
N GLU A 8 9.52 13.00 -8.33
CA GLU A 8 9.50 12.41 -6.99
C GLU A 8 8.37 11.37 -6.84
N ILE A 9 7.17 11.65 -7.33
CA ILE A 9 6.06 10.67 -7.31
C ILE A 9 6.35 9.45 -8.19
N LYS A 10 6.93 9.64 -9.38
CA LYS A 10 7.32 8.51 -10.25
C LYS A 10 8.28 7.54 -9.58
N SER A 11 9.13 8.04 -8.68
CA SER A 11 10.04 7.18 -7.91
C SER A 11 9.34 6.19 -6.97
N LEU A 12 8.03 6.35 -6.72
CA LEU A 12 7.20 5.45 -5.91
C LEU A 12 6.56 4.30 -6.72
N GLN A 13 6.47 4.39 -8.04
CA GLN A 13 5.77 3.42 -8.90
C GLN A 13 6.40 2.03 -8.88
N ARG A 14 7.71 1.94 -8.66
CA ARG A 14 8.44 0.67 -8.60
C ARG A 14 9.41 0.65 -7.41
N VAL A 15 9.05 1.36 -6.34
CA VAL A 15 9.90 1.39 -5.14
C VAL A 15 9.99 -0.01 -4.52
N LYS A 16 11.18 -0.37 -4.05
CA LYS A 16 11.43 -1.65 -3.40
C LYS A 16 10.97 -1.62 -1.96
N GLN A 17 10.24 -2.66 -1.56
CA GLN A 17 9.87 -2.88 -0.17
C GLN A 17 11.02 -3.52 0.60
N TYR A 18 11.33 -2.99 1.79
CA TYR A 18 12.31 -3.57 2.70
C TYR A 18 11.70 -4.06 4.01
N PHE A 19 10.80 -3.28 4.63
CA PHE A 19 10.13 -3.63 5.89
C PHE A 19 8.93 -4.57 5.68
N HIS A 20 8.30 -5.02 6.77
CA HIS A 20 7.07 -5.80 6.72
C HIS A 20 5.80 -4.93 6.51
N ASP A 21 5.89 -3.94 5.63
CA ASP A 21 4.91 -2.87 5.43
C ASP A 21 4.30 -2.87 4.02
N CYS A 22 4.20 -4.06 3.38
CA CYS A 22 3.69 -4.20 2.00
C CYS A 22 2.40 -3.40 1.71
N TYR A 23 1.51 -3.27 2.70
CA TYR A 23 0.30 -2.46 2.57
C TYR A 23 0.58 -0.99 2.21
N LEU A 24 1.64 -0.40 2.78
CA LEU A 24 2.03 0.99 2.62
C LEU A 24 2.73 1.16 1.27
N VAL A 25 3.77 0.35 1.02
CA VAL A 25 4.57 0.40 -0.21
C VAL A 25 3.68 0.23 -1.44
N THR A 26 2.84 -0.80 -1.44
CA THR A 26 1.92 -1.09 -2.55
C THR A 26 0.84 0.00 -2.69
N SER A 27 0.39 0.62 -1.59
CA SER A 27 -0.53 1.76 -1.66
C SER A 27 0.10 2.99 -2.31
N MET A 28 1.37 3.28 -2.01
CA MET A 28 2.09 4.38 -2.65
C MET A 28 2.29 4.14 -4.13
N ASN A 29 2.69 2.92 -4.50
CA ASN A 29 2.76 2.50 -5.89
C ASN A 29 1.41 2.71 -6.59
N ALA A 30 0.32 2.13 -6.07
CA ALA A 30 -1.01 2.23 -6.66
C ALA A 30 -1.49 3.68 -6.85
N LEU A 31 -1.29 4.57 -5.86
CA LEU A 31 -1.66 5.98 -5.97
C LEU A 31 -0.78 6.74 -6.97
N SER A 32 0.51 6.40 -7.06
CA SER A 32 1.44 7.05 -8.00
C SER A 32 1.18 6.75 -9.47
N ASN A 33 0.33 5.76 -9.77
CA ASN A 33 -0.03 5.37 -11.13
C ASN A 33 -1.25 6.10 -11.71
N THR A 34 -1.94 6.95 -10.93
CA THR A 34 -3.14 7.66 -11.38
C THR A 34 -3.02 9.17 -11.24
N GLU A 35 -3.73 9.91 -12.08
CA GLU A 35 -3.66 11.38 -12.07
C GLU A 35 -4.11 11.96 -10.72
N ASN A 36 -5.25 11.52 -10.21
CA ASN A 36 -5.76 12.01 -8.95
C ASN A 36 -5.03 11.39 -7.75
N GLY A 37 -4.52 10.17 -7.88
CA GLY A 37 -3.60 9.60 -6.87
C GLY A 37 -2.32 10.43 -6.74
N CYS A 38 -1.75 10.91 -7.86
CA CYS A 38 -0.64 11.86 -7.85
C CYS A 38 -1.02 13.16 -7.13
N LYS A 39 -2.20 13.73 -7.41
CA LYS A 39 -2.68 14.95 -6.70
C LYS A 39 -2.81 14.72 -5.20
N ILE A 40 -3.32 13.57 -4.77
CA ILE A 40 -3.37 13.19 -3.35
C ILE A 40 -1.95 13.14 -2.75
N LEU A 41 -0.99 12.52 -3.43
CA LEU A 41 0.40 12.46 -2.98
C LEU A 41 1.02 13.86 -2.84
N GLN A 42 0.79 14.77 -3.80
CA GLN A 42 1.26 16.16 -3.72
C GLN A 42 0.59 16.94 -2.58
N ASN A 43 -0.71 16.71 -2.35
CA ASN A 43 -1.47 17.37 -1.30
C ASN A 43 -1.10 16.89 0.11
N ASN A 44 -0.59 15.65 0.21
CA ASN A 44 -0.32 15.01 1.49
C ASN A 44 1.16 14.94 1.85
N ILE A 45 2.06 15.14 0.89
CA ILE A 45 3.51 15.01 1.11
C ILE A 45 4.17 16.31 0.65
N SER A 46 4.84 16.96 1.60
CA SER A 46 5.65 18.14 1.32
C SER A 46 7.07 17.98 1.88
N ARG A 47 8.04 18.62 1.24
CA ARG A 47 9.47 18.46 1.50
C ARG A 47 10.18 19.81 1.59
N GLU A 48 11.23 19.86 2.41
CA GLU A 48 12.20 20.96 2.49
C GLU A 48 13.57 20.41 2.90
N GLY A 49 14.51 20.40 1.95
CA GLY A 49 15.78 19.68 2.14
C GLY A 49 15.53 18.19 2.35
N ASN A 50 16.03 17.64 3.44
CA ASN A 50 15.82 16.24 3.83
C ASN A 50 14.69 16.05 4.86
N ASN A 51 13.93 17.12 5.15
CA ASN A 51 12.77 17.07 6.04
C ASN A 51 11.47 16.95 5.24
N PHE A 52 10.48 16.28 5.84
CA PHE A 52 9.17 16.04 5.24
C PHE A 52 8.06 16.43 6.21
N ASN A 53 6.89 16.77 5.66
CA ASN A 53 5.64 16.79 6.38
C ASN A 53 4.63 15.90 5.66
N ILE A 54 4.10 14.93 6.39
CA ILE A 54 3.17 13.91 5.90
C ILE A 54 1.80 14.16 6.54
N LYS A 55 0.79 14.35 5.71
CA LYS A 55 -0.59 14.60 6.13
C LYS A 55 -1.46 13.37 5.93
N PHE A 56 -2.14 12.98 7.01
CA PHE A 56 -3.23 12.01 6.97
C PHE A 56 -4.54 12.77 7.03
N LYS A 57 -5.45 12.47 6.10
CA LYS A 57 -6.72 13.20 5.94
C LYS A 57 -7.81 12.70 6.88
N ASN A 58 -7.73 11.46 7.37
CA ASN A 58 -8.74 10.89 8.27
C ASN A 58 -8.14 10.03 9.39
N ILE A 59 -7.90 10.65 10.53
CA ILE A 59 -7.65 10.01 11.81
C ILE A 59 -8.84 10.33 12.72
N ASN A 60 -9.78 9.38 12.85
CA ASN A 60 -11.01 9.59 13.63
C ASN A 60 -11.82 10.80 13.16
N GLY A 61 -11.93 11.00 11.84
CA GLY A 61 -12.65 12.12 11.23
C GLY A 61 -11.88 13.45 11.21
N LYS A 62 -10.61 13.47 11.65
CA LYS A 62 -9.77 14.67 11.65
C LYS A 62 -8.55 14.50 10.75
N SER A 63 -8.09 15.58 10.15
CA SER A 63 -6.81 15.59 9.43
C SER A 63 -5.67 15.96 10.38
N GLU A 64 -4.53 15.29 10.22
CA GLU A 64 -3.35 15.51 11.06
C GLU A 64 -2.06 15.44 10.23
N ASP A 65 -1.11 16.29 10.59
CA ASP A 65 0.17 16.46 9.91
C ASP A 65 1.29 15.96 10.83
N PHE A 66 2.24 15.21 10.26
CA PHE A 66 3.40 14.67 10.96
C PHE A 66 4.68 15.18 10.31
N PHE A 67 5.44 15.97 11.07
CA PHE A 67 6.78 16.41 10.68
C PHE A 67 7.81 15.30 10.89
N ILE A 68 8.62 15.07 9.87
CA ILE A 68 9.66 14.06 9.82
C ILE A 68 10.98 14.76 9.51
N SER A 69 11.89 14.74 10.49
CA SER A 69 13.22 15.29 10.31
C SER A 69 14.13 14.32 9.57
N GLU A 70 15.20 14.84 8.98
CA GLU A 70 16.29 14.01 8.45
C GLU A 70 16.85 13.03 9.50
N LYS A 71 16.94 13.48 10.76
CA LYS A 71 17.33 12.61 11.87
C LYS A 71 16.37 11.44 12.06
N ASP A 72 15.05 11.71 12.04
CA ASP A 72 14.04 10.66 12.17
C ASP A 72 14.19 9.58 11.08
N ILE A 73 14.56 9.98 9.86
CA ILE A 73 14.78 9.08 8.71
C ILE A 73 16.07 8.27 8.89
N ASN A 74 17.13 8.91 9.37
CA ASN A 74 18.43 8.28 9.59
C ASN A 74 18.42 7.31 10.78
N ASP A 75 17.59 7.59 11.79
CA ASP A 75 17.42 6.73 12.97
C ASP A 75 16.60 5.47 12.64
N LEU A 76 15.82 5.46 11.54
CA LEU A 76 15.09 4.28 11.07
C LEU A 76 16.05 3.24 10.49
N THR A 77 16.28 2.18 11.26
CA THR A 77 17.19 1.09 10.93
C THR A 77 16.41 -0.17 10.57
N LEU A 78 16.68 -0.72 9.39
CA LEU A 78 16.16 -2.04 9.01
C LEU A 78 16.89 -3.12 9.80
N CYS A 79 16.13 -4.01 10.45
CA CYS A 79 16.67 -5.10 11.25
C CYS A 79 16.12 -6.46 10.80
N ASP A 80 16.89 -7.53 11.02
CA ASP A 80 16.41 -8.90 10.87
C ASP A 80 15.46 -9.31 12.02
N ARG A 81 14.99 -10.56 12.00
CA ARG A 81 14.10 -11.11 13.05
C ARG A 81 14.72 -11.17 14.46
N PHE A 82 16.04 -11.01 14.56
CA PHE A 82 16.83 -11.04 15.79
C PHE A 82 17.31 -9.64 16.21
N LEU A 83 16.81 -8.58 15.56
CA LEU A 83 17.18 -7.18 15.80
C LEU A 83 18.61 -6.82 15.37
N ASN A 84 19.22 -7.60 14.46
CA ASN A 84 20.50 -7.23 13.87
C ASN A 84 20.28 -6.25 12.69
N PRO A 85 20.98 -5.12 12.64
CA PRO A 85 20.90 -4.20 11.50
C PRO A 85 21.25 -4.88 10.18
N ILE A 86 20.45 -4.62 9.14
CA ILE A 86 20.66 -5.09 7.78
C ILE A 86 21.21 -3.91 6.96
N ILE A 87 22.39 -4.11 6.36
CA ILE A 87 22.97 -3.14 5.42
C ILE A 87 22.34 -3.37 4.06
N LEU A 88 21.69 -2.35 3.53
CA LEU A 88 21.12 -2.37 2.19
C LEU A 88 22.20 -2.11 1.14
N THR A 89 22.13 -2.83 0.02
CA THR A 89 23.02 -2.64 -1.13
C THR A 89 22.61 -1.46 -2.01
N GLU A 90 21.36 -0.99 -1.87
CA GLU A 90 20.78 0.09 -2.65
C GLU A 90 20.14 1.11 -1.68
N PRO A 91 20.22 2.42 -1.98
CA PRO A 91 19.61 3.43 -1.14
C PRO A 91 18.08 3.33 -1.19
N GLU A 92 17.45 3.46 -0.03
CA GLU A 92 15.99 3.49 0.09
C GLU A 92 15.43 4.79 -0.50
N ASN A 93 14.17 4.73 -0.93
CA ASN A 93 13.47 5.94 -1.36
C ASN A 93 13.19 6.85 -0.15
N PRO A 94 13.66 8.11 -0.13
CA PRO A 94 13.52 8.98 1.04
C PRO A 94 12.06 9.35 1.34
N ILE A 95 11.18 9.39 0.34
CA ILE A 95 9.75 9.65 0.54
C ILE A 95 9.10 8.44 1.22
N LEU A 96 9.48 7.22 0.81
CA LEU A 96 8.98 5.99 1.44
C LEU A 96 9.41 5.93 2.90
N LYS A 97 10.69 6.15 3.22
CA LYS A 97 11.16 6.20 4.61
C LYS A 97 10.41 7.26 5.42
N ALA A 98 10.18 8.44 4.85
CA ALA A 98 9.41 9.48 5.54
C ALA A 98 7.97 9.04 5.87
N LEU A 99 7.32 8.30 4.96
CA LEU A 99 5.99 7.73 5.17
C LEU A 99 5.99 6.62 6.23
N GLU A 100 6.99 5.75 6.23
CA GLU A 100 7.19 4.70 7.25
C GLU A 100 7.35 5.33 8.64
N VAL A 101 8.21 6.34 8.78
CA VAL A 101 8.40 7.06 10.05
C VAL A 101 7.13 7.81 10.45
N ALA A 102 6.42 8.44 9.50
CA ALA A 102 5.15 9.10 9.79
C ALA A 102 4.09 8.10 10.28
N MET A 103 4.01 6.92 9.67
CA MET A 103 3.15 5.84 10.14
C MET A 103 3.57 5.32 11.51
N ASN A 104 4.86 5.24 11.81
CA ASN A 104 5.36 4.88 13.14
C ASN A 104 4.87 5.89 14.20
N LYS A 105 5.05 7.19 13.94
CA LYS A 105 4.58 8.28 14.81
C LYS A 105 3.06 8.24 14.98
N LEU A 106 2.32 8.03 13.89
CA LEU A 106 0.86 7.92 13.90
C LEU A 106 0.39 6.75 14.78
N LEU A 107 0.97 5.56 14.62
CA LEU A 107 0.54 4.36 15.35
C LEU A 107 0.97 4.37 16.82
N LYS A 108 2.07 5.02 17.17
CA LYS A 108 2.43 5.29 18.57
C LYS A 108 1.40 6.20 19.24
N LYS A 109 0.88 7.20 18.52
CA LYS A 109 -0.14 8.14 19.02
C LYS A 109 -1.56 7.55 18.99
N TYR A 110 -1.88 6.75 17.98
CA TYR A 110 -3.20 6.15 17.74
C TYR A 110 -3.08 4.65 17.44
N PRO A 111 -2.81 3.80 18.45
CA PRO A 111 -2.58 2.37 18.23
C PRO A 111 -3.78 1.65 17.60
N ASP A 112 -5.01 2.15 17.77
CA ASP A 112 -6.24 1.60 17.20
C ASP A 112 -6.34 1.73 15.67
N LYS A 113 -5.45 2.52 15.05
CA LYS A 113 -5.34 2.63 13.60
C LYS A 113 -4.70 1.42 12.92
N LYS A 114 -3.98 0.61 13.68
CA LYS A 114 -3.60 -0.75 13.30
C LYS A 114 -4.69 -1.72 13.77
N SER A 115 -5.11 -2.64 12.91
CA SER A 115 -6.16 -3.60 13.29
C SER A 115 -5.70 -4.45 14.48
N PHE A 116 -6.65 -4.88 15.33
CA PHE A 116 -6.32 -5.65 16.53
C PHE A 116 -5.51 -6.91 16.21
N ALA A 117 -5.90 -7.66 15.18
CA ALA A 117 -5.15 -8.84 14.74
C ALA A 117 -3.71 -8.50 14.35
N ASN A 118 -3.49 -7.41 13.61
CA ASN A 118 -2.15 -7.00 13.19
C ASN A 118 -1.27 -6.51 14.36
N ARG A 119 -1.86 -6.01 15.45
CA ARG A 119 -1.12 -5.63 16.67
C ARG A 119 -0.60 -6.82 17.47
N LEU A 120 -1.14 -8.02 17.27
CA LEU A 120 -0.72 -9.21 18.00
C LEU A 120 0.59 -9.81 17.47
N TYR A 121 1.04 -9.38 16.29
CA TYR A 121 2.30 -9.84 15.71
C TYR A 121 3.47 -9.05 16.29
N LYS A 122 4.57 -9.76 16.56
CA LYS A 122 5.83 -9.14 16.94
C LYS A 122 6.40 -8.40 15.72
N THR A 123 6.69 -7.12 15.89
CA THR A 123 7.26 -6.26 14.85
C THR A 123 8.54 -5.61 15.31
N ASN A 124 9.40 -5.24 14.36
CA ASN A 124 10.57 -4.40 14.65
C ASN A 124 10.14 -2.94 14.79
N GLU A 125 9.17 -2.52 13.98
CA GLU A 125 8.62 -1.17 13.98
C GLU A 125 7.08 -1.20 14.06
N GLU A 126 6.46 -0.17 14.63
CA GLU A 126 4.99 -0.17 14.84
C GLU A 126 4.21 -0.17 13.51
N PHE A 127 4.79 0.41 12.46
CA PHE A 127 4.16 0.51 11.14
C PHE A 127 4.12 -0.80 10.36
N GLU A 128 4.86 -1.84 10.76
CA GLU A 128 4.83 -3.13 10.09
C GLU A 128 3.46 -3.82 10.26
N TYR A 129 3.01 -4.55 9.24
CA TYR A 129 1.72 -5.24 9.19
C TYR A 129 0.51 -4.33 9.44
N ASN A 130 -0.11 -3.84 8.38
CA ASN A 130 -1.42 -3.20 8.47
C ASN A 130 -2.27 -3.57 7.25
N ASN A 131 -3.50 -3.10 7.25
CA ASN A 131 -4.45 -3.29 6.18
C ASN A 131 -4.32 -2.16 5.15
N PRO A 132 -4.10 -2.44 3.86
CA PRO A 132 -4.10 -1.40 2.83
C PRO A 132 -5.38 -0.54 2.85
N SER A 133 -6.58 -1.09 3.09
CA SER A 133 -7.78 -0.23 3.14
C SER A 133 -7.75 0.80 4.26
N ARG A 134 -7.26 0.41 5.45
CA ARG A 134 -7.14 1.31 6.59
C ARG A 134 -6.14 2.41 6.30
N PHE A 135 -4.99 2.04 5.76
CA PHE A 135 -3.96 3.01 5.37
C PHE A 135 -4.50 3.97 4.30
N LEU A 136 -5.09 3.45 3.24
CA LEU A 136 -5.66 4.25 2.17
C LEU A 136 -6.72 5.21 2.71
N GLU A 137 -7.65 4.76 3.56
CA GLU A 137 -8.68 5.63 4.15
C GLU A 137 -8.07 6.73 5.03
N MET A 138 -7.07 6.40 5.86
CA MET A 138 -6.40 7.41 6.69
C MET A 138 -5.65 8.43 5.87
N PHE A 139 -4.94 7.97 4.83
CA PHE A 139 -4.08 8.81 4.02
C PHE A 139 -4.92 9.71 3.10
N THR A 140 -5.84 9.13 2.31
CA THR A 140 -6.64 9.88 1.34
C THR A 140 -7.81 10.63 1.98
N GLY A 141 -8.33 10.12 3.12
CA GLY A 141 -9.56 10.60 3.73
C GLY A 141 -10.83 10.04 3.08
N ILE A 142 -10.67 9.17 2.09
CA ILE A 142 -11.74 8.61 1.27
C ILE A 142 -11.84 7.13 1.60
N LYS A 143 -13.05 6.60 1.77
CA LYS A 143 -13.23 5.17 2.02
C LYS A 143 -12.96 4.37 0.74
N PRO A 144 -12.00 3.44 0.71
CA PRO A 144 -11.73 2.64 -0.49
C PRO A 144 -12.84 1.63 -0.76
N ILE A 145 -13.00 1.28 -2.03
CA ILE A 145 -13.71 0.05 -2.40
C ILE A 145 -12.92 -1.10 -1.79
N ASN A 146 -13.59 -1.96 -1.04
CA ASN A 146 -12.95 -3.09 -0.36
C ASN A 146 -13.78 -4.35 -0.56
N ILE A 147 -13.18 -5.34 -1.22
CA ILE A 147 -13.72 -6.69 -1.27
C ILE A 147 -12.89 -7.53 -0.30
N ASN A 148 -13.51 -7.83 0.84
CA ASN A 148 -13.22 -9.02 1.64
C ASN A 148 -11.91 -9.03 2.44
N GLU A 149 -11.21 -7.89 2.55
CA GLU A 149 -9.98 -7.75 3.35
C GLU A 149 -10.22 -7.96 4.85
N ASN A 150 -11.33 -7.42 5.36
CA ASN A 150 -11.70 -7.50 6.78
C ASN A 150 -12.61 -8.70 7.10
N SER A 151 -12.81 -9.60 6.15
CA SER A 151 -13.66 -10.78 6.35
C SER A 151 -12.93 -11.87 7.14
N ILE A 152 -13.66 -12.62 7.95
CA ILE A 152 -13.08 -13.74 8.74
C ILE A 152 -12.40 -14.78 7.85
N ARG A 153 -12.93 -15.03 6.65
CA ARG A 153 -12.42 -16.07 5.74
C ARG A 153 -11.37 -15.58 4.76
N MET A 154 -11.22 -14.25 4.58
CA MET A 154 -10.36 -13.62 3.58
C MET A 154 -10.28 -14.42 2.27
N SER A 155 -11.42 -14.79 1.70
CA SER A 155 -11.51 -15.50 0.40
C SER A 155 -12.32 -14.76 -0.67
N LEU A 156 -11.66 -14.32 -1.75
CA LEU A 156 -12.37 -13.79 -2.93
C LEU A 156 -13.27 -14.84 -3.58
N LYS A 157 -12.98 -16.13 -3.44
CA LYS A 157 -13.85 -17.20 -3.95
C LYS A 157 -15.27 -17.09 -3.40
N SER A 158 -15.43 -16.68 -2.15
CA SER A 158 -16.76 -16.44 -1.54
C SER A 158 -17.48 -15.20 -2.07
N LYS A 159 -16.74 -14.33 -2.77
CA LYS A 159 -17.19 -13.09 -3.41
C LYS A 159 -16.83 -13.09 -4.90
N SER A 160 -16.85 -14.26 -5.54
CA SER A 160 -16.33 -14.47 -6.89
C SER A 160 -16.99 -13.53 -7.90
N ASP A 161 -18.31 -13.42 -7.88
CA ASP A 161 -19.05 -12.63 -8.87
C ASP A 161 -18.80 -11.13 -8.69
N GLU A 162 -18.77 -10.66 -7.44
CA GLU A 162 -18.42 -9.28 -7.08
C GLU A 162 -16.99 -8.94 -7.52
N ALA A 163 -16.03 -9.83 -7.26
CA ALA A 163 -14.64 -9.63 -7.61
C ALA A 163 -14.42 -9.69 -9.14
N LYS A 164 -15.10 -10.59 -9.85
CA LYS A 164 -15.07 -10.62 -11.33
C LYS A 164 -15.68 -9.35 -11.93
N ALA A 165 -16.82 -8.89 -11.41
CA ALA A 165 -17.43 -7.65 -11.85
C ALA A 165 -16.50 -6.44 -11.61
N LEU A 166 -15.80 -6.40 -10.47
CA LEU A 166 -14.81 -5.37 -10.20
C LEU A 166 -13.64 -5.43 -11.19
N LEU A 167 -13.06 -6.61 -11.43
CA LEU A 167 -11.99 -6.79 -12.42
C LEU A 167 -12.43 -6.33 -13.81
N GLU A 168 -13.65 -6.70 -14.24
CA GLU A 168 -14.18 -6.27 -15.54
C GLU A 168 -14.35 -4.75 -15.62
N LYS A 169 -14.78 -4.10 -14.53
CA LYS A 169 -14.86 -2.64 -14.44
C LYS A 169 -13.47 -1.99 -14.48
N ILE A 170 -12.48 -2.58 -13.81
CA ILE A 170 -11.08 -2.13 -13.85
C ILE A 170 -10.52 -2.24 -15.28
N GLY A 171 -10.77 -3.35 -15.98
CA GLY A 171 -10.30 -3.52 -17.36
C GLY A 171 -10.93 -2.54 -18.36
N LYS A 172 -12.08 -1.95 -18.03
CA LYS A 172 -12.70 -0.85 -18.81
C LYS A 172 -12.12 0.52 -18.45
N ASN A 173 -11.69 0.70 -17.20
CA ASN A 173 -11.19 1.96 -16.66
C ASN A 173 -9.72 1.84 -16.24
N LYS A 174 -8.80 1.94 -17.20
CA LYS A 174 -7.36 1.68 -16.97
C LYS A 174 -6.67 2.66 -16.02
N ASN A 175 -7.28 3.82 -15.74
CA ASN A 175 -6.77 4.78 -14.76
C ASN A 175 -7.39 4.51 -13.38
N ASN A 176 -6.76 3.65 -12.59
CA ASN A 176 -7.26 3.21 -11.29
C ASN A 176 -6.11 2.85 -10.33
N SER A 177 -6.40 2.88 -9.03
CA SER A 177 -5.43 2.62 -7.95
C SER A 177 -5.94 1.45 -7.11
N PHE A 178 -5.69 0.22 -7.56
CA PHE A 178 -6.10 -0.99 -6.84
C PHE A 178 -4.93 -1.83 -6.36
N ILE A 179 -5.19 -2.51 -5.24
CA ILE A 179 -4.28 -3.40 -4.53
C ILE A 179 -4.97 -4.74 -4.40
N ALA A 180 -4.23 -5.80 -4.68
CA ALA A 180 -4.62 -7.18 -4.46
C ALA A 180 -3.76 -7.76 -3.35
N GLY A 181 -4.32 -8.60 -2.48
CA GLY A 181 -3.52 -9.23 -1.43
C GLY A 181 -3.78 -10.70 -1.22
N THR A 182 -2.74 -11.40 -0.76
CA THR A 182 -2.80 -12.80 -0.35
C THR A 182 -3.02 -12.91 1.17
N GLY A 183 -3.31 -14.13 1.63
CA GLY A 183 -3.48 -14.43 3.06
C GLY A 183 -2.38 -15.37 3.56
N HIS A 184 -2.52 -15.85 4.81
CA HIS A 184 -1.52 -16.69 5.47
C HIS A 184 -1.29 -18.08 4.84
N HIS A 185 -2.19 -18.55 3.97
CA HIS A 185 -2.11 -19.88 3.39
C HIS A 185 -1.11 -19.91 2.23
N PHE A 186 -0.33 -20.99 2.15
CA PHE A 186 0.62 -21.21 1.07
C PHE A 186 -0.06 -21.22 -0.30
N ILE A 187 0.33 -20.27 -1.16
CA ILE A 187 -0.16 -20.17 -2.54
C ILE A 187 1.01 -20.38 -3.49
N LYS A 188 0.96 -21.47 -4.28
CA LYS A 188 2.00 -21.71 -5.27
C LYS A 188 2.11 -20.53 -6.26
N GLY A 189 3.32 -19.96 -6.32
CA GLY A 189 3.68 -18.86 -7.21
C GLY A 189 3.28 -17.47 -6.71
N LEU A 190 2.84 -17.31 -5.47
CA LEU A 190 2.68 -16.00 -4.82
C LEU A 190 3.26 -16.04 -3.40
N THR A 191 3.71 -14.88 -2.93
CA THR A 191 4.12 -14.68 -1.55
C THR A 191 2.89 -14.69 -0.64
N ASN A 192 3.02 -15.35 0.52
CA ASN A 192 1.95 -15.41 1.49
C ASN A 192 1.86 -14.10 2.26
N TRP A 193 0.63 -13.74 2.63
CA TRP A 193 0.31 -12.55 3.42
C TRP A 193 1.02 -11.29 2.91
N HIS A 194 0.83 -11.02 1.61
CA HIS A 194 1.54 -9.98 0.87
C HIS A 194 0.58 -9.15 0.02
N CYS A 195 0.97 -7.91 -0.27
CA CYS A 195 0.23 -6.98 -1.11
C CYS A 195 0.89 -6.85 -2.48
N TYR A 196 0.06 -6.68 -3.50
CA TYR A 196 0.47 -6.48 -4.88
C TYR A 196 -0.30 -5.31 -5.50
N THR A 197 0.36 -4.50 -6.32
CA THR A 197 -0.33 -3.47 -7.11
C THR A 197 -1.07 -4.17 -8.24
N LEU A 198 -2.35 -3.89 -8.45
CA LEU A 198 -3.09 -4.37 -9.62
C LEU A 198 -2.85 -3.39 -10.77
N GLU A 199 -1.95 -3.73 -11.70
CA GLU A 199 -1.44 -2.80 -12.70
C GLU A 199 -2.27 -2.77 -13.98
N ASN A 200 -2.75 -3.94 -14.41
CA ASN A 200 -3.51 -4.05 -15.65
C ASN A 200 -4.55 -5.18 -15.57
N VAL A 201 -5.69 -4.98 -16.23
CA VAL A 201 -6.73 -5.99 -16.38
C VAL A 201 -7.15 -6.05 -17.84
N ASP A 202 -6.94 -7.20 -18.47
CA ASP A 202 -7.32 -7.48 -19.85
C ASP A 202 -8.62 -8.28 -19.89
N ASN A 203 -9.69 -7.59 -20.29
CA ASN A 203 -11.02 -8.19 -20.39
C ASN A 203 -11.18 -9.16 -21.57
N ALA A 204 -10.37 -9.01 -22.63
CA ALA A 204 -10.43 -9.89 -23.79
C ALA A 204 -9.78 -11.23 -23.47
N ASN A 205 -8.58 -11.19 -22.87
CA ASN A 205 -7.84 -12.38 -22.46
C ASN A 205 -8.25 -12.91 -21.09
N LYS A 206 -9.11 -12.18 -20.35
CA LYS A 206 -9.53 -12.49 -18.98
C LYS A 206 -8.34 -12.70 -18.05
N THR A 207 -7.38 -11.79 -18.09
CA THR A 207 -6.16 -11.79 -17.27
C THR A 207 -6.02 -10.53 -16.44
N ALA A 208 -5.38 -10.66 -15.29
CA ALA A 208 -5.01 -9.56 -14.41
C ALA A 208 -3.51 -9.63 -14.13
N GLN A 209 -2.82 -8.51 -14.29
CA GLN A 209 -1.40 -8.35 -14.00
C GLN A 209 -1.24 -7.65 -12.66
N ILE A 210 -0.44 -8.25 -11.78
CA ILE A 210 -0.10 -7.71 -10.47
C ILE A 210 1.41 -7.52 -10.36
N PHE A 211 1.84 -6.55 -9.55
CA PHE A 211 3.26 -6.29 -9.30
C PHE A 211 3.64 -6.45 -7.84
N ASP A 212 4.78 -7.11 -7.63
CA ASP A 212 5.36 -7.36 -6.32
C ASP A 212 6.47 -6.34 -6.01
N ASN A 213 6.20 -5.39 -5.10
CA ASN A 213 7.20 -4.40 -4.69
C ASN A 213 8.38 -5.00 -3.90
N ARG A 214 8.27 -6.22 -3.32
CA ARG A 214 9.37 -6.88 -2.61
C ARG A 214 10.35 -7.53 -3.58
N TYR A 215 9.82 -8.32 -4.51
CA TYR A 215 10.64 -9.07 -5.46
C TYR A 215 10.89 -8.33 -6.78
N GLN A 216 10.19 -7.21 -7.00
CA GLN A 216 10.26 -6.42 -8.23
C GLN A 216 9.84 -7.23 -9.47
N GLU A 217 8.78 -8.02 -9.33
CA GLU A 217 8.29 -8.93 -10.37
C GLU A 217 6.84 -8.65 -10.76
N GLU A 218 6.57 -8.74 -12.07
CA GLU A 218 5.22 -8.70 -12.63
C GLU A 218 4.68 -10.12 -12.78
N ILE A 219 3.44 -10.35 -12.34
CA ILE A 219 2.79 -11.65 -12.36
C ILE A 219 1.45 -11.52 -13.05
N THR A 220 1.25 -12.28 -14.13
CA THR A 220 -0.02 -12.32 -14.86
C THR A 220 -0.81 -13.57 -14.48
N LEU A 221 -2.06 -13.38 -14.06
CA LEU A 221 -2.97 -14.45 -13.67
C LEU A 221 -4.21 -14.43 -14.55
N SER A 222 -4.76 -15.60 -14.88
CA SER A 222 -6.14 -15.68 -15.36
C SER A 222 -7.12 -15.18 -14.29
N PHE A 223 -8.29 -14.68 -14.66
CA PHE A 223 -9.31 -14.27 -13.67
C PHE A 223 -9.64 -15.39 -12.68
N ASN A 224 -9.72 -16.64 -13.15
CA ASN A 224 -10.00 -17.78 -12.28
C ASN A 224 -8.86 -18.03 -11.28
N ASP A 225 -7.61 -17.95 -11.73
CA ASP A 225 -6.45 -18.08 -10.83
C ASP A 225 -6.36 -16.90 -9.87
N PHE A 226 -6.63 -15.67 -10.33
CA PHE A 226 -6.68 -14.49 -9.50
C PHE A 226 -7.68 -14.66 -8.36
N ILE A 227 -8.95 -15.01 -8.66
CA ILE A 227 -10.00 -15.22 -7.64
C ILE A 227 -9.66 -16.37 -6.69
N LYS A 228 -8.97 -17.41 -7.17
CA LYS A 228 -8.56 -18.56 -6.35
C LYS A 228 -7.43 -18.19 -5.38
N LYS A 229 -6.45 -17.44 -5.87
CA LYS A 229 -5.19 -17.13 -5.17
C LYS A 229 -5.29 -15.89 -4.29
N ILE A 230 -5.83 -14.80 -4.83
CA ILE A 230 -5.99 -13.52 -4.15
C ILE A 230 -7.16 -13.60 -3.14
N LYS A 231 -6.97 -12.95 -2.00
CA LYS A 231 -7.85 -13.03 -0.82
C LYS A 231 -8.74 -11.80 -0.67
N TYR A 232 -8.25 -10.64 -1.13
CA TYR A 232 -8.98 -9.39 -1.13
C TYR A 232 -8.51 -8.46 -2.26
N ILE A 233 -9.37 -7.49 -2.60
CA ILE A 233 -9.05 -6.37 -3.49
C ILE A 233 -9.47 -5.10 -2.76
N THR A 234 -8.63 -4.06 -2.77
CA THR A 234 -8.98 -2.76 -2.21
C THR A 234 -8.40 -1.62 -3.03
N GLY A 235 -9.09 -0.49 -3.14
CA GLY A 235 -8.58 0.65 -3.91
C GLY A 235 -9.65 1.61 -4.37
N TYR A 236 -9.33 2.35 -5.43
CA TYR A 236 -10.14 3.43 -5.97
C TYR A 236 -10.14 3.41 -7.49
N PHE A 237 -11.26 3.82 -8.08
CA PHE A 237 -11.21 4.39 -9.42
C PHE A 237 -10.69 5.84 -9.33
N ASN A 238 -10.04 6.32 -10.39
CA ASN A 238 -9.46 7.66 -10.37
C ASN A 238 -10.50 8.76 -10.11
N GLU A 239 -11.73 8.60 -10.60
CA GLU A 239 -12.84 9.53 -10.36
C GLU A 239 -13.31 9.60 -8.89
N ASP A 240 -13.01 8.59 -8.08
CA ASP A 240 -13.38 8.54 -6.66
C ASP A 240 -12.35 9.28 -5.78
N LEU A 241 -11.14 9.53 -6.31
CA LEU A 241 -10.08 10.30 -5.66
C LEU A 241 -10.25 11.80 -5.94
N LYS A 242 -11.18 12.48 -5.26
CA LYS A 242 -11.41 13.92 -5.41
C LYS A 242 -11.08 14.70 -4.14
#